data_AF-A0A934R586-F1
#
_entry.id   AF-A0A934R586-F1
#
_cell.length_a   1.000
_cell.length_b   1.000
_cell.length_c   1.000
_cell.angle_alpha   90.00
_cell.angle_beta   90.00
_cell.angle_gamma   90.00
#
_symmetry.space_group_name_H-M   'P 1'
#
loop_
_entity.id
_entity.type
_entity.pdbx_description
1 polymer ?
#
loop_
_entity_poly.entity_id
_entity_poly.type
_entity_poly.pdbx_seq_one_letter_code
_entity_poly.pdbx_strand_id
1 'polypeptide(L)'
;MKHNPTRLLAGIIALAGLFSCSSPNIPSAARQRNAGESDSIREEARPGLATGWGNEKTSVLGNQSFVRASSKPAGISAIYYNDSKGIKAMTSETYRVKGMQTAAGELVEWGVKGRTGFLDSYNEGYNGWLFASYETNPRRIVEGIPNSTYTIVVRNRSKSALEIVASVDGLDVMDGKTASFSKRGYIVNPGSTLEIEGFRTSGSTVAAFKFSSVSNSYANLRHGDTRNVGVIGLAVFTQKGVNPWTWMPEEVGKRNQARTFAEAPAR
;
A
#
# COMPACT_ATOMS: atom_id res chain seq x y z
N MET A 1 -4.50 22.90 64.31
CA MET A 1 -5.33 23.84 65.08
C MET A 1 -5.82 24.92 64.15
N LYS A 2 -7.14 25.18 64.19
CA LYS A 2 -7.84 26.23 63.45
C LYS A 2 -7.35 27.60 63.94
N HIS A 3 -7.21 28.57 63.04
CA HIS A 3 -7.96 29.84 63.05
C HIS A 3 -7.33 30.84 62.08
N ASN A 4 -8.13 31.21 61.07
CA ASN A 4 -8.07 32.50 60.41
C ASN A 4 -8.90 33.47 61.28
N PRO A 5 -8.60 34.79 61.29
CA PRO A 5 -9.66 35.69 60.86
C PRO A 5 -9.20 36.94 60.07
N THR A 6 -10.18 37.38 59.30
CA THR A 6 -10.31 38.48 58.34
C THR A 6 -10.44 39.87 58.99
N ARG A 7 -10.26 40.92 58.15
CA ARG A 7 -10.82 42.32 58.16
C ARG A 7 -9.77 43.43 58.34
N LEU A 8 -9.87 44.66 57.82
CA LEU A 8 -10.61 45.35 56.74
C LEU A 8 -10.13 46.84 56.76
N LEU A 9 -9.84 47.42 55.58
CA LEU A 9 -9.94 48.85 55.14
C LEU A 9 -9.30 50.06 55.86
N ALA A 10 -9.12 51.12 55.02
CA ALA A 10 -8.82 52.54 55.26
C ALA A 10 -7.33 52.89 55.49
N GLY A 11 -6.74 53.96 54.95
CA GLY A 11 -7.21 55.11 54.19
C GLY A 11 -6.00 56.00 53.84
N ILE A 12 -6.24 56.91 52.89
CA ILE A 12 -5.29 57.82 52.21
C ILE A 12 -4.75 58.93 53.14
N ILE A 13 -3.52 59.42 52.92
CA ILE A 13 -3.13 60.86 52.87
C ILE A 13 -1.69 61.01 52.33
N ALA A 14 -1.52 61.98 51.44
CA ALA A 14 -0.35 62.32 50.65
C ALA A 14 0.71 63.15 51.41
N LEU A 15 1.96 63.12 50.94
CA LEU A 15 2.81 64.32 50.97
C LEU A 15 3.84 64.34 49.83
N ALA A 16 4.00 65.54 49.29
CA ALA A 16 4.67 65.90 48.06
C ALA A 16 6.21 65.90 48.13
N GLY A 17 6.84 65.71 46.97
CA GLY A 17 8.28 65.89 46.76
C GLY A 17 8.60 65.95 45.28
N LEU A 18 8.44 67.14 44.70
CA LEU A 18 8.74 67.47 43.31
C LEU A 18 10.26 67.39 43.05
N PHE A 19 10.69 66.56 42.11
CA PHE A 19 11.89 66.85 41.32
C PHE A 19 11.61 66.55 39.85
N SER A 20 11.77 67.62 39.07
CA SER A 20 11.49 67.75 37.66
C SER A 20 12.64 67.15 36.85
N CYS A 21 12.32 66.22 35.94
CA CYS A 21 13.11 65.98 34.74
C CYS A 21 12.14 65.73 33.57
N SER A 22 12.18 66.65 32.62
CA SER A 22 11.34 66.75 31.44
C SER A 22 11.40 65.50 30.55
N SER A 23 10.26 64.88 30.28
CA SER A 23 10.10 63.87 29.22
C SER A 23 9.26 64.47 28.08
N PRO A 24 9.70 64.41 26.81
CA PRO A 24 8.94 64.94 25.69
C PRO A 24 7.83 63.97 25.24
N ASN A 25 6.65 64.54 24.94
CA ASN A 25 5.55 63.93 24.19
C ASN A 25 5.91 63.72 22.72
N ILE A 26 5.73 62.52 22.16
CA ILE A 26 5.60 62.24 20.70
C ILE A 26 4.64 61.03 20.52
N PRO A 27 3.76 61.00 19.48
CA PRO A 27 2.37 60.59 19.59
C PRO A 27 2.07 59.11 19.29
N SER A 28 0.83 58.72 19.63
CA SER A 28 0.16 57.47 19.27
C SER A 28 0.13 57.27 17.75
N ALA A 29 0.95 56.34 17.26
CA ALA A 29 0.81 55.75 15.95
C ALA A 29 0.32 54.30 16.13
N ALA A 30 -0.90 54.04 15.68
CA ALA A 30 -1.41 52.69 15.49
C ALA A 30 -0.52 51.94 14.51
N ARG A 31 0.49 51.23 15.03
CA ARG A 31 1.30 50.32 14.25
C ARG A 31 0.56 48.99 14.19
N GLN A 32 0.02 48.68 13.02
CA GLN A 32 -0.46 47.36 12.64
C GLN A 32 0.43 46.29 13.27
N ARG A 33 -0.16 45.48 14.15
CA ARG A 33 0.41 44.19 14.50
C ARG A 33 0.37 43.39 13.20
N ASN A 34 1.47 43.40 12.44
CA ASN A 34 1.76 42.32 11.53
C ASN A 34 1.80 41.07 12.41
N ALA A 35 0.69 40.33 12.41
CA ALA A 35 0.75 38.92 12.73
C ALA A 35 1.83 38.38 11.80
N GLY A 36 2.96 37.99 12.38
CA GLY A 36 3.94 37.19 11.68
C GLY A 36 3.18 35.98 11.20
N GLU A 37 2.83 36.00 9.92
CA GLU A 37 2.49 34.86 9.13
C GLU A 37 3.65 33.91 9.37
N SER A 38 3.43 32.93 10.25
CA SER A 38 4.30 31.79 10.37
C SER A 38 4.26 31.20 8.97
N ASP A 39 5.31 31.48 8.21
CA ASP A 39 5.63 30.86 6.95
C ASP A 39 5.82 29.39 7.31
N SER A 40 4.69 28.68 7.44
CA SER A 40 4.66 27.25 7.57
C SER A 40 5.40 26.80 6.34
N ILE A 41 6.61 26.27 6.52
CA ILE A 41 7.33 25.57 5.48
C ILE A 41 6.28 24.63 4.89
N ARG A 42 5.74 24.97 3.72
CA ARG A 42 4.90 24.06 2.95
C ARG A 42 5.90 23.00 2.55
N GLU A 43 6.00 21.96 3.37
CA GLU A 43 6.84 20.80 3.11
C GLU A 43 6.54 20.42 1.67
N GLU A 44 7.50 20.68 0.79
CA GLU A 44 7.27 20.63 -0.65
C GLU A 44 6.79 19.21 -0.94
N ALA A 45 5.54 19.08 -1.38
CA ALA A 45 4.87 17.78 -1.40
C ALA A 45 5.69 16.83 -2.26
N ARG A 46 6.26 15.79 -1.64
CA ARG A 46 7.10 14.80 -2.33
C ARG A 46 6.38 14.32 -3.61
N PRO A 47 7.01 14.43 -4.78
CA PRO A 47 6.35 14.10 -6.05
C PRO A 47 6.05 12.60 -6.15
N GLY A 48 5.03 12.27 -6.94
CA GLY A 48 4.60 10.90 -7.22
C GLY A 48 3.33 10.47 -6.48
N LEU A 49 2.89 9.25 -6.78
CA LEU A 49 1.71 8.64 -6.17
C LEU A 49 2.05 7.78 -4.95
N ALA A 50 1.08 7.77 -4.04
CA ALA A 50 0.98 6.87 -2.91
C ALA A 50 -0.48 6.38 -2.80
N THR A 51 -0.80 5.61 -1.75
CA THR A 51 -2.16 5.15 -1.48
C THR A 51 -2.76 5.85 -0.26
N GLY A 52 -3.97 6.37 -0.45
CA GLY A 52 -4.82 6.96 0.58
C GLY A 52 -6.16 6.24 0.73
N TRP A 53 -7.05 6.84 1.53
CA TRP A 53 -8.37 6.32 1.84
C TRP A 53 -9.41 6.78 0.81
N GLY A 54 -10.09 5.81 0.21
CA GLY A 54 -11.35 6.01 -0.50
C GLY A 54 -12.55 5.71 0.39
N ASN A 55 -13.73 5.64 -0.25
CA ASN A 55 -14.97 5.34 0.45
C ASN A 55 -14.97 3.92 1.03
N GLU A 56 -15.78 3.73 2.07
CA GLU A 56 -16.04 2.42 2.64
C GLU A 56 -16.77 1.50 1.64
N LYS A 57 -16.43 0.21 1.64
CA LYS A 57 -17.05 -0.83 0.82
C LYS A 57 -17.29 -2.11 1.61
N THR A 58 -18.41 -2.78 1.34
CA THR A 58 -18.71 -4.09 1.89
C THR A 58 -17.82 -5.17 1.27
N SER A 59 -17.16 -5.98 2.10
CA SER A 59 -16.29 -7.09 1.71
C SER A 59 -16.29 -8.16 2.79
N VAL A 60 -17.04 -9.25 2.57
CA VAL A 60 -17.22 -10.33 3.55
C VAL A 60 -16.10 -11.36 3.43
N LEU A 61 -15.46 -11.69 4.55
CA LEU A 61 -14.52 -12.81 4.62
C LEU A 61 -15.26 -14.14 4.74
N GLY A 62 -14.95 -15.07 3.83
CA GLY A 62 -15.31 -16.48 4.01
C GLY A 62 -14.41 -17.14 5.04
N ASN A 63 -14.98 -17.97 5.91
CA ASN A 63 -14.19 -18.75 6.87
C ASN A 63 -13.73 -20.05 6.20
N GLN A 64 -12.41 -20.28 6.11
CA GLN A 64 -11.86 -21.50 5.54
C GLN A 64 -10.63 -21.93 6.33
N SER A 65 -10.58 -23.22 6.69
CA SER A 65 -9.40 -23.79 7.35
C SER A 65 -8.25 -23.89 6.34
N PHE A 66 -7.11 -23.33 6.72
CA PHE A 66 -5.90 -23.35 5.90
C PHE A 66 -4.66 -23.38 6.80
N VAL A 67 -3.77 -24.34 6.54
CA VAL A 67 -2.48 -24.48 7.20
C VAL A 67 -1.39 -24.38 6.14
N ARG A 68 -0.44 -23.47 6.32
CA ARG A 68 0.67 -23.27 5.40
C ARG A 68 1.58 -24.49 5.36
N ALA A 69 2.08 -24.81 4.17
CA ALA A 69 3.14 -25.81 4.00
C ALA A 69 4.47 -25.36 4.64
N SER A 70 4.74 -24.05 4.68
CA SER A 70 5.96 -23.45 5.22
C SER A 70 5.70 -22.05 5.79
N SER A 71 6.57 -21.58 6.68
CA SER A 71 6.60 -20.18 7.14
C SER A 71 7.15 -19.22 6.09
N LYS A 72 7.86 -19.73 5.08
CA LYS A 72 8.33 -18.98 3.91
C LYS A 72 7.29 -19.06 2.79
N PRO A 73 7.04 -17.96 2.04
CA PRO A 73 6.14 -18.01 0.90
C PRO A 73 6.70 -18.90 -0.21
N ALA A 74 5.80 -19.56 -0.94
CA ALA A 74 6.12 -20.30 -2.15
C ALA A 74 6.56 -19.37 -3.30
N GLY A 75 6.14 -18.11 -3.25
CA GLY A 75 6.68 -17.06 -4.10
C GLY A 75 6.24 -15.66 -3.67
N ILE A 76 7.01 -14.67 -4.08
CA ILE A 76 6.77 -13.25 -3.82
C ILE A 76 6.70 -12.54 -5.16
N SER A 77 5.89 -11.49 -5.23
CA SER A 77 5.81 -10.59 -6.38
C SER A 77 5.55 -9.17 -5.92
N ALA A 78 5.99 -8.19 -6.70
CA ALA A 78 5.74 -6.78 -6.43
C ALA A 78 5.33 -6.07 -7.71
N ILE A 79 4.42 -5.11 -7.56
CA ILE A 79 4.07 -4.13 -8.58
C ILE A 79 4.38 -2.76 -7.99
N TYR A 80 5.24 -2.01 -8.67
CA TYR A 80 5.45 -0.61 -8.37
C TYR A 80 4.36 0.21 -9.06
N TYR A 81 4.00 1.36 -8.52
CA TYR A 81 3.03 2.23 -9.16
C TYR A 81 3.42 3.70 -9.02
N ASN A 82 3.07 4.48 -10.04
CA ASN A 82 3.21 5.94 -10.02
C ASN A 82 2.33 6.56 -11.11
N ASP A 83 2.26 7.89 -11.18
CA ASP A 83 1.64 8.57 -12.33
C ASP A 83 2.60 8.57 -13.55
N SER A 84 2.10 8.99 -14.71
CA SER A 84 2.88 9.06 -15.96
C SER A 84 4.22 9.79 -15.81
N LYS A 85 4.23 10.90 -15.07
CA LYS A 85 5.41 11.75 -14.88
C LYS A 85 6.42 11.04 -13.96
N GLY A 86 5.92 10.42 -12.90
CA GLY A 86 6.70 9.63 -11.97
C GLY A 86 7.33 8.41 -12.63
N ILE A 87 6.60 7.69 -13.49
CA ILE A 87 7.17 6.57 -14.25
C ILE A 87 8.33 7.05 -15.12
N LYS A 88 8.13 8.10 -15.93
CA LYS A 88 9.19 8.70 -16.76
C LYS A 88 10.40 9.17 -15.96
N ALA A 89 10.20 9.57 -14.71
CA ALA A 89 11.29 9.99 -13.82
C ALA A 89 12.02 8.81 -13.15
N MET A 90 11.33 7.69 -12.92
CA MET A 90 11.88 6.52 -12.22
C MET A 90 12.59 5.54 -13.13
N THR A 91 12.31 5.55 -14.44
CA THR A 91 12.79 4.55 -15.40
C THR A 91 13.50 5.22 -16.57
N SER A 92 14.58 4.61 -17.06
CA SER A 92 15.18 5.03 -18.33
C SER A 92 14.37 4.56 -19.53
N GLU A 93 13.90 3.31 -19.49
CA GLU A 93 13.21 2.63 -20.60
C GLU A 93 12.18 1.66 -20.05
N THR A 94 11.04 1.57 -20.75
CA THR A 94 9.98 0.63 -20.41
C THR A 94 9.31 0.09 -21.66
N TYR A 95 8.69 -1.09 -21.53
CA TYR A 95 7.80 -1.61 -22.56
C TYR A 95 6.47 -2.05 -21.95
N ARG A 96 5.39 -1.81 -22.69
CA ARG A 96 4.03 -2.12 -22.25
C ARG A 96 3.82 -3.63 -22.22
N VAL A 97 3.12 -4.09 -21.19
CA VAL A 97 2.79 -5.50 -20.94
C VAL A 97 1.31 -5.63 -20.58
N LYS A 98 0.80 -6.86 -20.55
CA LYS A 98 -0.57 -7.11 -20.13
C LYS A 98 -0.76 -6.71 -18.66
N GLY A 99 -1.97 -6.23 -18.35
CA GLY A 99 -2.35 -5.81 -17.00
C GLY A 99 -2.44 -6.97 -15.98
N MET A 100 -2.56 -8.20 -16.44
CA MET A 100 -2.47 -9.42 -15.61
C MET A 100 -1.23 -10.21 -16.04
N GLN A 101 -0.38 -10.58 -15.09
CA GLN A 101 0.83 -11.38 -15.35
C GLN A 101 0.99 -12.48 -14.30
N THR A 102 1.61 -13.59 -14.70
CA THR A 102 1.90 -14.71 -13.81
C THR A 102 2.99 -14.35 -12.81
N ALA A 103 2.91 -14.94 -11.62
CA ALA A 103 3.90 -14.76 -10.57
C ALA A 103 3.94 -15.98 -9.63
N ALA A 104 4.90 -15.98 -8.69
CA ALA A 104 5.08 -17.02 -7.69
C ALA A 104 5.16 -18.44 -8.29
N GLY A 105 6.05 -18.61 -9.27
CA GLY A 105 6.18 -19.88 -10.00
C GLY A 105 4.87 -20.28 -10.67
N GLU A 106 4.20 -19.31 -11.31
CA GLU A 106 2.93 -19.49 -12.03
C GLU A 106 1.68 -19.80 -11.18
N LEU A 107 1.80 -19.93 -9.86
CA LEU A 107 0.68 -20.23 -8.96
C LEU A 107 -0.47 -19.23 -9.08
N VAL A 108 -0.12 -17.97 -9.34
CA VAL A 108 -1.09 -16.88 -9.50
C VAL A 108 -0.86 -16.12 -10.79
N GLU A 109 -1.92 -15.47 -11.25
CA GLU A 109 -1.83 -14.35 -12.19
C GLU A 109 -2.50 -13.15 -11.54
N TRP A 110 -1.84 -11.99 -11.56
CA TRP A 110 -2.32 -10.84 -10.82
C TRP A 110 -2.00 -9.49 -11.47
N GLY A 111 -2.71 -8.46 -11.03
CA GLY A 111 -2.69 -7.15 -11.65
C GLY A 111 -3.47 -6.10 -10.85
N VAL A 112 -3.46 -4.87 -11.37
CA VAL A 112 -4.15 -3.73 -10.77
C VAL A 112 -5.24 -3.25 -11.72
N LYS A 113 -6.47 -3.18 -11.22
CA LYS A 113 -7.66 -2.79 -11.99
C LYS A 113 -8.13 -1.42 -11.53
N GLY A 114 -8.28 -0.50 -12.49
CA GLY A 114 -8.92 0.80 -12.29
C GLY A 114 -10.42 0.73 -12.61
N ARG A 115 -11.02 1.91 -12.85
CA ARG A 115 -12.46 2.02 -13.11
C ARG A 115 -12.92 1.37 -14.42
N THR A 116 -12.12 1.47 -15.48
CA THR A 116 -12.49 1.06 -16.85
C THR A 116 -11.89 -0.27 -17.28
N GLY A 117 -10.97 -0.84 -16.49
CA GLY A 117 -10.23 -2.05 -16.85
C GLY A 117 -8.94 -2.17 -16.05
N PHE A 118 -8.07 -3.09 -16.48
CA PHE A 118 -6.71 -3.17 -15.93
C PHE A 118 -5.92 -1.92 -16.29
N LEU A 119 -5.16 -1.41 -15.33
CA LEU A 119 -4.31 -0.24 -15.53
C LEU A 119 -3.13 -0.56 -16.45
N ASP A 120 -2.63 0.47 -17.11
CA ASP A 120 -1.48 0.36 -17.97
C ASP A 120 -0.27 -0.12 -17.18
N SER A 121 0.31 -1.22 -17.65
CA SER A 121 1.39 -1.93 -17.01
C SER A 121 2.60 -1.96 -17.91
N TYR A 122 3.77 -1.80 -17.30
CA TYR A 122 5.06 -1.73 -17.95
C TYR A 122 6.05 -2.63 -17.23
N ASN A 123 7.02 -3.14 -17.97
CA ASN A 123 8.23 -3.69 -17.41
C ASN A 123 9.38 -2.72 -17.70
N GLU A 124 10.21 -2.47 -16.69
CA GLU A 124 11.44 -1.70 -16.84
C GLU A 124 12.46 -2.48 -17.67
N GLY A 125 13.11 -1.79 -18.61
CA GLY A 125 14.12 -2.35 -19.52
C GLY A 125 13.67 -2.35 -20.98
N TYR A 126 14.47 -3.00 -21.84
CA TYR A 126 14.24 -3.10 -23.27
C TYR A 126 13.44 -4.35 -23.63
N ASN A 127 12.60 -4.26 -24.66
CA ASN A 127 11.92 -5.41 -25.25
C ASN A 127 12.82 -6.08 -26.31
N GLY A 128 13.53 -7.16 -25.96
CA GLY A 128 14.28 -7.90 -26.99
C GLY A 128 14.94 -9.18 -26.51
N TRP A 129 14.95 -10.20 -27.38
CA TRP A 129 15.62 -11.49 -27.16
C TRP A 129 17.13 -11.35 -26.88
N LEU A 130 17.74 -10.25 -27.35
CA LEU A 130 19.18 -9.99 -27.22
C LEU A 130 19.61 -9.49 -25.83
N PHE A 131 18.68 -8.98 -25.01
CA PHE A 131 18.96 -8.38 -23.70
C PHE A 131 18.21 -9.06 -22.54
N ALA A 132 17.67 -10.25 -22.78
CA ALA A 132 17.05 -11.08 -21.74
C ALA A 132 18.13 -11.65 -20.81
N SER A 133 18.66 -10.82 -19.91
CA SER A 133 19.44 -11.31 -18.78
C SER A 133 18.56 -12.21 -17.93
N TYR A 134 18.94 -13.49 -17.81
CA TYR A 134 18.20 -14.54 -17.12
C TYR A 134 17.99 -14.31 -15.61
N GLU A 135 18.59 -13.28 -15.01
CA GLU A 135 18.77 -13.20 -13.56
C GLU A 135 17.85 -12.21 -12.82
N THR A 136 17.03 -11.40 -13.49
CA THR A 136 16.08 -10.53 -12.78
C THR A 136 14.74 -10.46 -13.50
N ASN A 137 13.65 -10.86 -12.82
CA ASN A 137 12.31 -10.48 -13.27
C ASN A 137 12.27 -8.96 -13.39
N PRO A 138 11.95 -8.40 -14.57
CA PRO A 138 11.97 -6.96 -14.77
C PRO A 138 11.02 -6.28 -13.79
N ARG A 139 11.40 -5.09 -13.32
CA ARG A 139 10.59 -4.33 -12.39
C ARG A 139 9.26 -3.99 -13.06
N ARG A 140 8.17 -4.55 -12.55
CA ARG A 140 6.83 -4.31 -13.06
C ARG A 140 6.26 -3.02 -12.46
N ILE A 141 5.79 -2.13 -13.31
CA ILE A 141 5.29 -0.80 -12.95
C ILE A 141 3.87 -0.62 -13.50
N VAL A 142 2.99 0.00 -12.72
CA VAL A 142 1.63 0.35 -13.11
C VAL A 142 1.44 1.86 -13.09
N GLU A 143 0.81 2.38 -14.14
CA GLU A 143 0.42 3.79 -14.22
C GLU A 143 -0.92 4.02 -13.50
N GLY A 144 -0.86 4.74 -12.39
CA GLY A 144 -2.01 5.18 -11.61
C GLY A 144 -2.53 6.53 -12.09
N ILE A 145 -3.85 6.71 -12.03
CA ILE A 145 -4.49 8.02 -12.26
C ILE A 145 -4.68 8.69 -10.89
N PRO A 146 -4.10 9.87 -10.64
CA PRO A 146 -4.26 10.58 -9.37
C PRO A 146 -5.74 10.70 -8.96
N ASN A 147 -6.04 10.50 -7.68
CA ASN A 147 -7.37 10.53 -7.08
C ASN A 147 -8.37 9.47 -7.58
N SER A 148 -7.94 8.49 -8.39
CA SER A 148 -8.78 7.36 -8.78
C SER A 148 -8.66 6.19 -7.80
N THR A 149 -9.73 5.41 -7.66
CA THR A 149 -9.71 4.16 -6.90
C THR A 149 -9.20 3.00 -7.75
N TYR A 150 -8.58 2.02 -7.11
CA TYR A 150 -8.13 0.80 -7.77
C TYR A 150 -8.38 -0.45 -6.92
N THR A 151 -8.30 -1.60 -7.56
CA THR A 151 -8.48 -2.93 -6.96
C THR A 151 -7.28 -3.81 -7.33
N ILE A 152 -6.73 -4.55 -6.36
CA ILE A 152 -5.75 -5.59 -6.63
C ILE A 152 -6.51 -6.87 -7.00
N VAL A 153 -6.19 -7.46 -8.15
CA VAL A 153 -6.86 -8.67 -8.64
C VAL A 153 -5.85 -9.81 -8.67
N VAL A 154 -6.17 -10.93 -8.03
CA VAL A 154 -5.32 -12.12 -7.93
C VAL A 154 -6.12 -13.35 -8.32
N ARG A 155 -5.75 -14.00 -9.42
CA ARG A 155 -6.34 -15.25 -9.88
C ARG A 155 -5.48 -16.42 -9.43
N ASN A 156 -6.06 -17.36 -8.70
CA ASN A 156 -5.42 -18.63 -8.37
C ASN A 156 -5.42 -19.54 -9.61
N ARG A 157 -4.25 -19.82 -10.18
CA ARG A 157 -4.08 -20.71 -11.33
C ARG A 157 -3.89 -22.17 -10.96
N SER A 158 -3.63 -22.44 -9.68
CA SER A 158 -3.38 -23.78 -9.16
C SER A 158 -4.67 -24.59 -8.95
N LYS A 159 -4.52 -25.89 -8.64
CA LYS A 159 -5.62 -26.79 -8.26
C LYS A 159 -5.82 -26.91 -6.74
N SER A 160 -5.09 -26.12 -5.95
CA SER A 160 -5.19 -26.08 -4.48
C SER A 160 -5.59 -24.70 -3.99
N ALA A 161 -6.12 -24.61 -2.77
CA ALA A 161 -6.27 -23.31 -2.12
C ALA A 161 -4.89 -22.67 -1.91
N LEU A 162 -4.83 -21.34 -2.05
CA LEU A 162 -3.65 -20.53 -1.76
C LEU A 162 -4.00 -19.51 -0.68
N GLU A 163 -3.03 -19.18 0.17
CA GLU A 163 -3.12 -18.01 1.04
C GLU A 163 -2.31 -16.86 0.46
N ILE A 164 -2.95 -15.70 0.35
CA ILE A 164 -2.41 -14.48 -0.25
C ILE A 164 -2.27 -13.41 0.83
N VAL A 165 -1.03 -13.15 1.23
CA VAL A 165 -0.68 -12.00 2.07
C VAL A 165 -0.32 -10.85 1.14
N ALA A 166 -1.08 -9.75 1.20
CA ALA A 166 -0.88 -8.59 0.35
C ALA A 166 -0.52 -7.36 1.19
N SER A 167 0.25 -6.47 0.58
CA SER A 167 0.63 -5.20 1.19
C SER A 167 0.57 -4.06 0.18
N VAL A 168 0.29 -2.87 0.66
CA VAL A 168 0.32 -1.62 -0.10
C VAL A 168 1.07 -0.60 0.73
N ASP A 169 2.09 0.03 0.13
CA ASP A 169 2.97 1.00 0.78
C ASP A 169 3.62 0.47 2.07
N GLY A 170 3.90 -0.83 2.12
CA GLY A 170 4.47 -1.52 3.29
C GLY A 170 3.45 -1.89 4.38
N LEU A 171 2.17 -1.59 4.20
CA LEU A 171 1.10 -1.90 5.14
C LEU A 171 0.30 -3.11 4.68
N ASP A 172 0.00 -3.99 5.62
CA ASP A 172 -0.84 -5.17 5.42
C ASP A 172 -2.27 -4.75 5.10
N VAL A 173 -2.84 -5.31 4.04
CA VAL A 173 -4.19 -4.95 3.61
C VAL A 173 -5.29 -5.44 4.57
N MET A 174 -4.99 -6.38 5.46
CA MET A 174 -5.96 -6.97 6.40
C MET A 174 -6.12 -6.18 7.70
N ASP A 175 -5.12 -5.40 8.11
CA ASP A 175 -5.18 -4.64 9.36
C ASP A 175 -4.56 -3.24 9.31
N GLY A 176 -4.00 -2.84 8.16
CA GLY A 176 -3.38 -1.53 7.96
C GLY A 176 -2.11 -1.27 8.78
N LYS A 177 -1.54 -2.28 9.44
CA LYS A 177 -0.25 -2.21 10.16
C LYS A 177 0.88 -2.69 9.26
N THR A 178 2.13 -2.57 9.69
CA THR A 178 3.30 -3.09 8.96
C THR A 178 3.07 -4.53 8.47
N ALA A 179 3.32 -4.76 7.18
CA ALA A 179 3.21 -6.06 6.55
C ALA A 179 4.30 -7.02 7.03
N SER A 180 3.94 -8.30 7.14
CA SER A 180 4.89 -9.35 7.51
C SER A 180 4.39 -10.70 6.98
N PHE A 181 5.33 -11.56 6.59
CA PHE A 181 5.02 -12.93 6.20
C PHE A 181 4.40 -13.76 7.32
N SER A 182 4.57 -13.40 8.59
CA SER A 182 3.92 -14.12 9.70
C SER A 182 2.42 -13.85 9.83
N LYS A 183 1.91 -12.78 9.20
CA LYS A 183 0.51 -12.38 9.27
C LYS A 183 -0.34 -13.24 8.34
N ARG A 184 -1.63 -13.37 8.66
CA ARG A 184 -2.60 -14.13 7.86
C ARG A 184 -3.12 -13.29 6.69
N GLY A 185 -3.44 -13.97 5.60
CA GLY A 185 -3.95 -13.36 4.37
C GLY A 185 -5.30 -13.94 3.92
N TYR A 186 -5.68 -13.61 2.69
CA TYR A 186 -6.88 -14.11 2.05
C TYR A 186 -6.69 -15.54 1.58
N ILE A 187 -7.67 -16.42 1.81
CA ILE A 187 -7.69 -17.76 1.22
C ILE A 187 -8.40 -17.68 -0.14
N VAL A 188 -7.72 -18.14 -1.19
CA VAL A 188 -8.23 -18.12 -2.57
C VAL A 188 -8.35 -19.55 -3.07
N ASN A 189 -9.58 -19.98 -3.32
CA ASN A 189 -9.88 -21.32 -3.80
C ASN A 189 -9.29 -21.61 -5.20
N PRO A 190 -9.10 -22.89 -5.57
CA PRO A 190 -8.63 -23.27 -6.90
C PRO A 190 -9.42 -22.58 -8.01
N GLY A 191 -8.73 -22.02 -9.00
CA GLY A 191 -9.36 -21.34 -10.15
C GLY A 191 -10.13 -20.04 -9.82
N SER A 192 -10.24 -19.66 -8.54
CA SER A 192 -10.99 -18.48 -8.12
C SER A 192 -10.16 -17.20 -8.24
N THR A 193 -10.85 -16.07 -8.32
CA THR A 193 -10.25 -14.74 -8.35
C THR A 193 -10.58 -13.98 -7.08
N LEU A 194 -9.55 -13.45 -6.43
CA LEU A 194 -9.64 -12.52 -5.31
C LEU A 194 -9.56 -11.09 -5.83
N GLU A 195 -10.49 -10.24 -5.40
CA GLU A 195 -10.43 -8.79 -5.57
C GLU A 195 -10.22 -8.13 -4.19
N ILE A 196 -9.10 -7.43 -4.01
CA ILE A 196 -8.80 -6.66 -2.80
C ILE A 196 -9.02 -5.19 -3.13
N GLU A 197 -10.13 -4.64 -2.66
CA GLU A 197 -10.56 -3.29 -3.02
C GLU A 197 -9.99 -2.21 -2.09
N GLY A 198 -9.43 -2.59 -0.94
CA GLY A 198 -9.07 -1.63 0.09
C GLY A 198 -8.39 -2.22 1.32
N PHE A 199 -8.00 -1.33 2.24
CA PHE A 199 -7.54 -1.71 3.58
C PHE A 199 -8.75 -2.15 4.40
N ARG A 200 -8.67 -3.32 5.02
CA ARG A 200 -9.74 -3.85 5.83
C ARG A 200 -9.90 -3.06 7.12
N THR A 201 -11.13 -2.65 7.39
CA THR A 201 -11.54 -1.94 8.61
C THR A 201 -12.33 -2.83 9.55
N SER A 202 -12.99 -3.88 9.02
CA SER A 202 -13.73 -4.88 9.79
C SER A 202 -13.83 -6.23 9.04
N GLY A 203 -14.46 -7.24 9.65
CA GLY A 203 -14.71 -8.53 9.00
C GLY A 203 -15.58 -8.46 7.73
N SER A 204 -16.36 -7.39 7.57
CA SER A 204 -17.30 -7.19 6.45
C SER A 204 -17.03 -5.93 5.64
N THR A 205 -15.95 -5.21 5.93
CA THR A 205 -15.78 -3.83 5.44
C THR A 205 -14.32 -3.50 5.15
N VAL A 206 -14.09 -2.76 4.06
CA VAL A 206 -12.80 -2.19 3.69
C VAL A 206 -12.97 -0.70 3.38
N ALA A 207 -11.89 0.07 3.51
CA ALA A 207 -11.82 1.38 2.88
C ALA A 207 -11.04 1.29 1.58
N ALA A 208 -11.67 1.74 0.50
CA ALA A 208 -11.17 1.54 -0.85
C ALA A 208 -9.76 2.14 -1.04
N PHE A 209 -8.91 1.46 -1.80
CA PHE A 209 -7.65 2.06 -2.22
C PHE A 209 -7.92 3.22 -3.17
N LYS A 210 -7.21 4.32 -2.94
CA LYS A 210 -7.24 5.52 -3.81
C LYS A 210 -5.83 6.04 -4.01
N PHE A 211 -5.43 6.28 -5.25
CA PHE A 211 -4.17 6.96 -5.53
C PHE A 211 -4.22 8.38 -4.97
N SER A 212 -3.24 8.75 -4.16
CA SER A 212 -3.12 10.06 -3.51
C SER A 212 -1.71 10.63 -3.67
N SER A 213 -1.51 11.89 -3.30
CA SER A 213 -0.16 12.43 -3.10
C SER A 213 0.53 11.72 -1.94
N VAL A 214 1.87 11.72 -1.94
CA VAL A 214 2.68 11.16 -0.86
C VAL A 214 2.36 11.85 0.48
N SER A 215 2.26 13.17 0.49
CA SER A 215 1.94 13.96 1.70
C SER A 215 0.63 13.54 2.39
N ASN A 216 -0.38 13.12 1.62
CA ASN A 216 -1.71 12.74 2.13
C ASN A 216 -1.91 11.22 2.22
N SER A 217 -0.82 10.44 2.13
CA SER A 217 -0.88 8.99 2.05
C SER A 217 -1.00 8.30 3.40
N TYR A 218 -1.53 7.08 3.39
CA TYR A 218 -1.80 6.33 4.61
C TYR A 218 -0.53 5.95 5.38
N ALA A 219 0.53 5.55 4.67
CA ALA A 219 1.82 5.20 5.28
C ALA A 219 2.43 6.38 6.06
N ASN A 220 2.33 7.59 5.52
CA ASN A 220 2.79 8.80 6.19
C ASN A 220 1.96 9.15 7.43
N LEU A 221 0.63 9.00 7.34
CA LEU A 221 -0.29 9.34 8.43
C LEU A 221 -0.20 8.38 9.63
N ARG A 222 0.30 7.15 9.45
CA ARG A 222 0.34 6.14 10.54
C ARG A 222 1.72 5.89 11.12
N HIS A 223 2.78 5.90 10.31
CA HIS A 223 4.08 5.40 10.77
C HIS A 223 5.29 6.20 10.28
N GLY A 224 5.12 7.21 9.41
CA GLY A 224 6.23 8.03 8.90
C GLY A 224 7.27 7.25 8.07
N ASP A 225 7.06 5.97 7.79
CA ASP A 225 7.98 5.14 7.00
C ASP A 225 7.67 5.31 5.51
N THR A 226 8.44 6.19 4.87
CA THR A 226 8.25 6.56 3.46
C THR A 226 9.00 5.65 2.49
N ARG A 227 9.71 4.62 2.98
CA ARG A 227 10.64 3.83 2.14
C ARG A 227 9.93 2.88 1.17
N ASN A 228 8.69 2.48 1.48
CA ASN A 228 7.94 1.51 0.68
C ASN A 228 6.77 2.14 -0.10
N VAL A 229 6.68 3.48 -0.14
CA VAL A 229 5.62 4.19 -0.87
C VAL A 229 5.72 3.89 -2.37
N GLY A 230 4.58 3.61 -3.01
CA GLY A 230 4.54 3.29 -4.44
C GLY A 230 4.73 1.81 -4.74
N VAL A 231 4.53 0.91 -3.75
CA VAL A 231 4.73 -0.54 -3.92
C VAL A 231 3.52 -1.32 -3.43
N ILE A 232 3.06 -2.26 -4.26
CA ILE A 232 2.10 -3.31 -3.91
C ILE A 232 2.87 -4.63 -3.85
N GLY A 233 2.89 -5.27 -2.69
CA GLY A 233 3.56 -6.56 -2.48
C GLY A 233 2.58 -7.71 -2.34
N LEU A 234 2.95 -8.88 -2.87
CA LEU A 234 2.19 -10.13 -2.81
C LEU A 234 3.10 -11.26 -2.32
N ALA A 235 2.68 -11.99 -1.30
CA ALA A 235 3.30 -13.23 -0.87
C ALA A 235 2.28 -14.37 -0.93
N VAL A 236 2.65 -15.45 -1.62
CA VAL A 236 1.79 -16.60 -1.90
C VAL A 236 2.25 -17.79 -1.06
N PHE A 237 1.33 -18.39 -0.30
CA PHE A 237 1.58 -19.59 0.49
C PHE A 237 0.72 -20.75 -0.01
N THR A 238 1.32 -21.93 -0.07
CA THR A 238 0.66 -23.18 -0.42
C THR A 238 0.16 -23.92 0.82
N GLN A 239 -0.86 -24.77 0.62
CA GLN A 239 -1.44 -25.58 1.69
C GLN A 239 -0.54 -26.76 2.05
N LYS A 240 -0.40 -27.05 3.35
CA LYS A 240 0.38 -28.19 3.86
C LYS A 240 -0.15 -29.50 3.30
N GLY A 241 0.75 -30.32 2.75
CA GLY A 241 0.43 -31.65 2.24
C GLY A 241 -0.34 -31.68 0.91
N VAL A 242 -0.49 -30.54 0.23
CA VAL A 242 -1.17 -30.47 -1.07
C VAL A 242 -0.16 -29.99 -2.12
N ASN A 243 -0.01 -30.76 -3.20
CA ASN A 243 0.75 -30.29 -4.36
C ASN A 243 -0.17 -29.40 -5.23
N PRO A 244 0.19 -28.12 -5.46
CA PRO A 244 -0.66 -27.17 -6.16
C PRO A 244 -0.89 -27.50 -7.64
N TRP A 245 -0.07 -28.37 -8.23
CA TRP A 245 -0.11 -28.74 -9.64
C TRP A 245 -0.74 -30.10 -9.90
N THR A 246 -1.06 -30.87 -8.86
CA THR A 246 -1.71 -32.17 -9.07
C THR A 246 -3.07 -31.97 -9.74
N TRP A 247 -3.33 -32.75 -10.79
CA TRP A 247 -4.55 -32.68 -11.63
C TRP A 247 -4.62 -31.46 -12.55
N MET A 248 -3.49 -30.91 -12.96
CA MET A 248 -3.45 -29.97 -14.09
C MET A 248 -3.92 -30.66 -15.39
N PRO A 249 -4.55 -29.94 -16.33
CA PRO A 249 -5.06 -30.53 -17.57
C PRO A 249 -4.03 -31.36 -18.34
N GLU A 250 -2.75 -30.99 -18.30
CA GLU A 250 -1.67 -31.74 -18.93
C GLU A 250 -1.44 -33.11 -18.25
N GLU A 251 -1.45 -33.17 -16.91
CA GLU A 251 -1.31 -34.43 -16.16
C GLU A 251 -2.54 -35.33 -16.35
N VAL A 252 -3.74 -34.75 -16.34
CA VAL A 252 -4.99 -35.47 -16.63
C VAL A 252 -5.00 -35.98 -18.08
N GLY A 253 -4.51 -35.18 -19.03
CA GLY A 253 -4.33 -35.59 -20.42
C GLY A 253 -3.38 -36.79 -20.56
N LYS A 254 -2.22 -36.76 -19.90
CA LYS A 254 -1.27 -37.88 -19.85
C LYS A 254 -1.90 -39.14 -19.25
N ARG A 255 -2.73 -39.01 -18.22
CA ARG A 255 -3.49 -40.13 -17.62
C ARG A 255 -4.55 -40.70 -18.56
N ASN A 256 -5.32 -39.83 -19.23
CA ASN A 256 -6.34 -40.26 -20.20
C ASN A 256 -5.73 -40.91 -21.45
N GLN A 257 -4.50 -40.55 -21.79
CA GLN A 257 -3.73 -41.11 -22.90
C GLN A 257 -2.78 -42.24 -22.44
N ALA A 258 -2.83 -42.64 -21.17
CA ALA A 258 -1.98 -43.70 -20.66
C ALA A 258 -2.34 -45.02 -21.36
N ARG A 259 -1.39 -45.59 -22.08
CA ARG A 259 -1.55 -46.87 -22.76
C ARG A 259 -1.48 -48.00 -21.73
N THR A 260 -2.32 -49.02 -21.91
CA THR A 260 -2.42 -50.21 -21.03
C THR A 260 -1.11 -51.00 -20.94
N PHE A 261 -0.24 -50.89 -21.95
CA PHE A 261 1.08 -51.48 -21.97
C PHE A 261 2.12 -50.39 -22.19
N ALA A 262 3.16 -50.36 -21.35
CA ALA A 262 4.28 -49.44 -21.52
C ALA A 262 5.11 -49.87 -22.75
N GLU A 263 5.31 -48.97 -23.71
CA GLU A 263 6.41 -49.13 -24.66
C GLU A 263 7.72 -48.99 -23.87
N ALA A 264 8.63 -49.95 -24.05
CA ALA A 264 9.95 -49.87 -23.43
C ALA A 264 10.62 -48.54 -23.82
N PRO A 265 11.36 -47.88 -22.91
CA PRO A 265 12.07 -46.66 -23.26
C PRO A 265 12.97 -46.94 -24.46
N ALA A 266 12.85 -46.12 -25.51
CA ALA A 266 13.74 -46.18 -26.66
C ALA A 266 15.19 -46.02 -26.15
N ARG A 267 16.06 -46.95 -26.52
CA ARG A 267 17.49 -46.94 -26.19
C ARG A 267 18.22 -45.82 -26.90
#